data_AF-A0A534ARX4-F1
#
_entry.id   AF-A0A534ARX4-F1
#
_cell.length_a   1.000
_cell.length_b   1.000
_cell.length_c   1.000
_cell.angle_alpha   90.00
_cell.angle_beta   90.00
_cell.angle_gamma   90.00
#
_symmetry.space_group_name_H-M   'P 1'
#
loop_
_entity.id
_entity.type
_entity.pdbx_description
1 polymer ?
#
loop_
_entity_poly.entity_id
_entity_poly.type
_entity_poly.pdbx_seq_one_letter_code
_entity_poly.pdbx_strand_id
1 'polypeptide(L)'
;MSVLDRYIVRAILAAVALVMLVLLVLGALATFMDQQDDVGTGSYTALGAFWYTLLNLPQLAYELLPITALIGSLLGLGSLARGSELTVVRAAGVSIARIAGIALFAGVLLIGLELLLGELLAPVLQQAAREQKAFSKLANVSFASGTGAWVRDGDLILNVAGQNSESQFGSM
;
A
#
# COMPACT_ATOMS: atom_id res chain seq x y z
N MET A 1 -15.90 9.26 24.75
CA MET A 1 -14.77 10.14 24.45
C MET A 1 -15.13 11.57 24.84
N SER A 2 -14.27 12.24 25.59
CA SER A 2 -14.44 13.66 25.93
C SER A 2 -14.13 14.56 24.73
N VAL A 3 -14.51 15.84 24.80
CA VAL A 3 -14.20 16.83 23.73
C VAL A 3 -12.69 16.95 23.52
N LEU A 4 -11.91 16.94 24.60
CA LEU A 4 -10.44 16.96 24.56
C LEU A 4 -9.87 15.73 23.85
N ASP A 5 -10.44 14.55 24.12
CA ASP A 5 -9.96 13.30 23.52
C ASP A 5 -10.12 13.36 21.99
N ARG A 6 -11.32 13.76 21.51
CA ARG A 6 -11.60 13.88 20.07
C ARG A 6 -10.72 14.95 19.42
N TYR A 7 -10.44 16.03 20.12
CA TYR A 7 -9.60 17.11 19.61
C TYR A 7 -8.15 16.67 19.40
N ILE A 8 -7.53 16.03 20.39
CA ILE A 8 -6.15 15.52 20.27
C ILE A 8 -6.07 14.41 19.22
N VAL A 9 -7.02 13.47 19.22
CA VAL A 9 -7.08 12.40 18.19
C VAL A 9 -7.19 13.00 16.79
N ARG A 10 -8.07 13.99 16.59
CA ARG A 10 -8.22 14.65 15.29
C ARG A 10 -6.95 15.37 14.87
N ALA A 11 -6.25 16.04 15.78
CA ALA A 11 -4.99 16.71 15.50
C ALA A 11 -3.92 15.71 15.03
N ILE A 12 -3.79 14.58 15.72
CA ILE A 12 -2.85 13.51 15.36
C ILE A 12 -3.23 12.89 14.00
N LEU A 13 -4.48 12.45 13.83
CA LEU A 13 -4.92 11.78 12.60
C LEU A 13 -4.84 12.70 11.39
N ALA A 14 -5.15 14.00 11.53
CA ALA A 14 -5.02 14.96 10.45
C ALA A 14 -3.55 15.17 10.05
N ALA A 15 -2.65 15.26 11.02
CA ALA A 15 -1.21 15.38 10.75
C ALA A 15 -0.65 14.11 10.08
N VAL A 16 -1.04 12.93 10.56
CA VAL A 16 -0.68 11.64 9.94
C VAL A 16 -1.21 11.55 8.51
N ALA A 17 -2.47 11.90 8.27
CA ALA A 17 -3.07 11.89 6.94
C ALA A 17 -2.33 12.85 5.97
N LEU A 18 -1.93 14.03 6.45
CA LEU A 18 -1.18 14.99 5.64
C LEU A 18 0.20 14.46 5.27
N VAL A 19 0.93 13.88 6.24
CA VAL A 19 2.26 13.28 5.98
C VAL A 19 2.13 12.08 5.05
N MET A 20 1.14 11.21 5.28
CA MET A 20 0.83 10.07 4.41
C MET A 20 0.56 10.52 2.98
N LEU A 21 -0.25 11.57 2.79
CA LEU A 21 -0.53 12.12 1.45
C LEU A 21 0.76 12.54 0.75
N VAL A 22 1.63 13.29 1.43
CA VAL A 22 2.90 13.74 0.86
C VAL A 22 3.78 12.55 0.47
N LEU A 23 3.97 11.58 1.38
CA LEU A 23 4.81 10.42 1.09
C LEU A 23 4.21 9.51 0.02
N LEU A 24 2.88 9.37 -0.04
CA LEU A 24 2.20 8.63 -1.10
C LEU A 24 2.41 9.27 -2.46
N VAL A 25 2.31 10.59 -2.57
CA VAL A 25 2.56 11.28 -3.85
C VAL A 25 4.00 11.05 -4.30
N LEU A 26 4.97 11.17 -3.39
CA LEU A 26 6.38 10.94 -3.69
C LEU A 26 6.65 9.47 -4.07
N GLY A 27 6.10 8.52 -3.31
CA GLY A 27 6.23 7.10 -3.57
C GLY A 27 5.56 6.68 -4.87
N ALA A 28 4.36 7.20 -5.16
CA ALA A 28 3.66 6.95 -6.41
C ALA A 28 4.46 7.44 -7.61
N LEU A 29 5.07 8.63 -7.52
CA LEU A 29 5.95 9.14 -8.56
C LEU A 29 7.15 8.20 -8.77
N ALA A 30 7.79 7.74 -7.70
CA ALA A 30 8.89 6.77 -7.80
C ALA A 30 8.43 5.47 -8.46
N THR A 31 7.32 4.87 -8.02
CA THR A 31 6.76 3.65 -8.61
C THR A 31 6.40 3.82 -10.08
N PHE A 32 5.91 5.00 -10.48
CA PHE A 32 5.65 5.33 -11.88
C PHE A 32 6.94 5.45 -12.70
N MET A 33 7.97 6.11 -12.15
CA MET A 33 9.29 6.19 -12.79
C MET A 33 9.93 4.81 -12.97
N ASP A 34 9.75 3.90 -12.01
CA ASP A 34 10.21 2.51 -12.11
C ASP A 34 9.52 1.73 -13.26
N GLN A 35 8.38 2.21 -13.77
CA GLN A 35 7.74 1.61 -14.95
C GLN A 35 8.33 2.08 -16.27
N GLN A 36 9.23 3.08 -16.28
CA GLN A 36 9.71 3.72 -17.51
C GLN A 36 10.34 2.72 -18.49
N ASP A 37 11.16 1.80 -18.00
CA ASP A 37 11.86 0.80 -18.83
C ASP A 37 10.90 -0.21 -19.48
N ASP A 38 9.71 -0.37 -18.90
CA ASP A 38 8.70 -1.30 -19.37
C ASP A 38 7.74 -0.68 -20.39
N VAL A 39 7.62 0.66 -20.40
CA VAL A 39 6.74 1.39 -21.32
C VAL A 39 7.25 1.23 -22.75
N GLY A 40 6.39 0.75 -23.64
CA GLY A 40 6.74 0.45 -25.03
C GLY A 40 7.06 -1.03 -25.29
N THR A 41 7.03 -1.90 -24.27
CA THR A 41 7.09 -3.35 -24.45
C THR A 41 5.69 -3.95 -24.64
N GLY A 42 5.43 -4.61 -25.78
CA GLY A 42 4.11 -5.17 -26.09
C GLY A 42 3.04 -4.09 -26.29
N SER A 43 1.91 -4.17 -25.56
CA SER A 43 0.86 -3.15 -25.54
C SER A 43 0.89 -2.28 -24.27
N TYR A 44 1.98 -2.31 -23.50
CA TYR A 44 2.11 -1.56 -22.26
C TYR A 44 2.44 -0.09 -22.53
N THR A 45 1.48 0.79 -22.22
CA THR A 45 1.57 2.24 -22.46
C THR A 45 1.81 3.02 -21.16
N ALA A 46 2.15 4.30 -21.27
CA ALA A 46 2.25 5.21 -20.12
C ALA A 46 0.96 5.28 -19.28
N LEU A 47 -0.20 5.11 -19.92
CA LEU A 47 -1.49 5.01 -19.23
C LEU A 47 -1.61 3.71 -18.42
N GLY A 48 -1.08 2.60 -18.96
CA GLY A 48 -0.99 1.32 -18.24
C GLY A 48 -0.08 1.43 -17.01
N ALA A 49 1.06 2.12 -17.12
CA ALA A 49 1.93 2.42 -15.99
C ALA A 49 1.24 3.29 -14.93
N PHE A 50 0.48 4.30 -15.34
CA PHE A 50 -0.28 5.14 -14.41
C PHE A 50 -1.32 4.31 -13.62
N TRP A 51 -2.05 3.43 -14.30
CA TRP A 51 -3.03 2.56 -13.65
C TRP A 51 -2.36 1.57 -12.70
N TYR A 52 -1.24 0.97 -13.12
CA TYR A 52 -0.42 0.11 -12.27
C TYR A 52 0.00 0.84 -10.98
N THR A 53 0.51 2.06 -11.08
CA THR A 53 0.87 2.87 -9.91
C THR A 53 -0.34 3.16 -9.02
N LEU A 54 -1.50 3.50 -9.61
CA LEU A 54 -2.71 3.80 -8.85
C LEU A 54 -3.20 2.58 -8.05
N LEU A 55 -3.18 1.39 -8.66
CA LEU A 55 -3.55 0.14 -8.00
C LEU A 55 -2.55 -0.26 -6.89
N ASN A 56 -1.29 0.17 -6.98
CA ASN A 56 -0.28 -0.06 -5.94
C ASN A 56 -0.35 0.95 -4.77
N LEU A 57 -1.12 2.03 -4.87
CA LEU A 57 -1.21 3.03 -3.79
C LEU A 57 -1.59 2.44 -2.41
N PRO A 58 -2.53 1.48 -2.29
CA PRO A 58 -2.88 0.93 -0.98
C PRO A 58 -1.76 0.10 -0.36
N GLN A 59 -0.97 -0.59 -1.20
CA GLN A 59 0.24 -1.28 -0.76
C GLN A 59 1.29 -0.26 -0.27
N LEU A 60 1.54 0.80 -1.05
CA LEU A 60 2.44 1.87 -0.61
C LEU A 60 1.96 2.51 0.70
N ALA A 61 0.65 2.73 0.86
CA ALA A 61 0.08 3.29 2.07
C ALA A 61 0.33 2.36 3.27
N TYR A 62 0.16 1.06 3.10
CA TYR A 62 0.46 0.05 4.11
C TYR A 62 1.94 0.09 4.53
N GLU A 63 2.86 0.11 3.57
CA GLU A 63 4.31 0.16 3.84
C GLU A 63 4.75 1.47 4.52
N LEU A 64 4.13 2.60 4.18
CA LEU A 64 4.48 3.92 4.70
C LEU A 64 3.78 4.25 6.02
N LEU A 65 2.75 3.50 6.43
CA LEU A 65 1.93 3.79 7.60
C LEU A 65 2.74 3.94 8.90
N PRO A 66 3.69 3.05 9.24
CA PRO A 66 4.45 3.18 10.48
C PRO A 66 5.30 4.46 10.56
N ILE A 67 5.93 4.85 9.45
CA ILE A 67 6.77 6.05 9.37
C ILE A 67 5.90 7.31 9.41
N THR A 68 4.78 7.31 8.69
CA THR A 68 3.84 8.44 8.67
C THR A 68 3.13 8.63 10.01
N ALA A 69 2.81 7.54 10.72
CA ALA A 69 2.25 7.58 12.06
C ALA A 69 3.22 8.23 13.06
N LEU A 70 4.51 7.89 12.99
CA LEU A 70 5.56 8.50 13.82
C LEU A 70 5.70 10.00 13.56
N ILE A 71 5.92 10.38 12.30
CA ILE A 71 6.13 11.78 11.91
C ILE A 71 4.85 12.60 12.17
N GLY A 72 3.69 12.08 11.77
CA GLY A 72 2.42 12.76 11.92
C GLY A 72 2.00 12.94 13.38
N SER A 73 2.22 11.94 14.25
CA SER A 73 1.95 12.10 15.67
C SER A 73 2.88 13.12 16.33
N LEU A 74 4.16 13.15 15.96
CA LEU A 74 5.10 14.18 16.41
C LEU A 74 4.69 15.58 15.96
N LEU A 75 4.26 15.73 14.70
CA LEU A 75 3.79 17.01 14.17
C LEU A 75 2.46 17.46 14.78
N GLY A 76 1.52 16.54 14.98
CA GLY A 76 0.20 16.80 15.57
C GLY A 76 0.27 17.15 17.05
N LEU A 77 1.05 16.40 17.84
CA LEU A 77 1.30 16.77 19.24
C LEU A 77 2.19 18.03 19.33
N GLY A 78 3.15 18.17 18.43
CA GLY A 78 4.05 19.32 18.36
C GLY A 78 3.32 20.62 18.02
N SER A 79 2.30 20.59 17.17
CA SER A 79 1.49 21.79 16.86
C SER A 79 0.69 22.25 18.09
N LEU A 80 0.06 21.31 18.80
CA LEU A 80 -0.62 21.58 20.07
C LEU A 80 0.35 22.12 21.13
N ALA A 81 1.59 21.62 21.17
CA ALA A 81 2.62 22.09 22.09
C ALA A 81 3.07 23.51 21.75
N ARG A 82 3.28 23.82 20.46
CA ARG A 82 3.63 25.18 19.99
C ARG A 82 2.54 26.20 20.32
N GLY A 83 1.27 25.81 20.22
CA GLY A 83 0.13 26.64 20.64
C GLY A 83 -0.03 26.77 22.16
N SER A 84 0.87 26.19 22.97
CA SER A 84 0.75 26.07 24.43
C SER A 84 -0.52 25.34 24.92
N GLU A 85 -1.22 24.62 24.02
CA GLU A 85 -2.48 23.94 24.34
C GLU A 85 -2.26 22.77 25.29
N LEU A 86 -1.20 21.97 25.07
CA LEU A 86 -0.81 20.91 26.00
C LEU A 86 -0.45 21.47 27.39
N THR A 87 0.15 22.65 27.44
CA THR A 87 0.52 23.31 28.70
C THR A 87 -0.74 23.73 29.46
N VAL A 88 -1.71 24.34 28.77
CA VAL A 88 -3.01 24.73 29.37
C VAL A 88 -3.80 23.52 29.86
N VAL A 89 -3.85 22.45 29.05
CA VAL A 89 -4.53 21.19 29.42
C VAL A 89 -3.92 20.60 30.70
N ARG A 90 -2.59 20.62 30.83
CA ARG A 90 -1.90 20.18 32.04
C ARG A 90 -2.16 21.09 33.23
N ALA A 91 -2.18 22.42 33.03
CA ALA A 91 -2.51 23.39 34.08
C ALA A 91 -3.95 23.21 34.59
N ALA A 92 -4.87 22.75 33.74
CA ALA A 92 -6.24 22.39 34.10
C ALA A 92 -6.35 21.04 34.85
N GLY A 93 -5.23 20.40 35.21
CA GLY A 93 -5.20 19.19 36.02
C GLY A 93 -5.19 17.87 35.23
N VAL A 94 -5.05 17.91 33.90
CA VAL A 94 -4.96 16.69 33.09
C VAL A 94 -3.54 16.10 33.16
N SER A 95 -3.42 14.86 33.59
CA SER A 95 -2.14 14.16 33.68
C SER A 95 -1.55 13.85 32.30
N ILE A 96 -0.21 13.82 32.22
CA ILE A 96 0.51 13.43 30.99
C ILE A 96 0.12 12.00 30.56
N ALA A 97 -0.08 11.09 31.52
CA ALA A 97 -0.51 9.72 31.25
C ALA A 97 -1.86 9.67 30.53
N ARG A 98 -2.82 10.56 30.87
CA ARG A 98 -4.10 10.64 30.16
C ARG A 98 -3.92 11.12 28.72
N ILE A 99 -3.06 12.11 28.49
CA ILE A 99 -2.73 12.60 27.14
C ILE A 99 -2.07 11.50 26.31
N ALA A 100 -1.11 10.76 26.90
CA ALA A 100 -0.48 9.61 26.27
C ALA A 100 -1.51 8.51 25.94
N GLY A 101 -2.46 8.24 26.83
CA GLY A 101 -3.56 7.31 26.57
C GLY A 101 -4.44 7.72 25.37
N ILE A 102 -4.70 9.03 25.20
CA ILE A 102 -5.43 9.54 24.04
C ILE A 102 -4.63 9.36 22.74
N ALA A 103 -3.31 9.62 22.79
CA ALA A 103 -2.42 9.37 21.66
C ALA A 103 -2.33 7.88 21.30
N LEU A 104 -2.24 7.00 22.30
CA LEU A 104 -2.29 5.55 22.11
C LEU A 104 -3.59 5.10 21.46
N PHE A 105 -4.73 5.68 21.85
CA PHE A 105 -6.01 5.39 21.20
C PHE A 105 -6.01 5.79 19.72
N ALA A 106 -5.41 6.93 19.36
CA ALA A 106 -5.20 7.29 17.95
C ALA A 106 -4.30 6.25 17.23
N GLY A 107 -3.27 5.75 17.91
CA GLY A 107 -2.44 4.65 17.40
C GLY A 107 -3.23 3.36 17.14
N VAL A 108 -4.14 2.97 18.04
CA VAL A 108 -5.02 1.80 17.84
C VAL A 108 -5.93 1.99 16.62
N LEU A 109 -6.45 3.20 16.39
CA LEU A 109 -7.24 3.49 15.18
C LEU A 109 -6.39 3.33 13.90
N LEU A 110 -5.13 3.78 13.94
CA LEU A 110 -4.20 3.62 12.82
C LEU A 110 -3.86 2.15 12.57
N ILE A 111 -3.63 1.35 13.61
CA ILE A 111 -3.42 -0.10 13.49
C ILE A 111 -4.66 -0.76 12.87
N GLY A 112 -5.87 -0.36 13.30
CA GLY A 112 -7.10 -0.86 12.68
C GLY A 112 -7.20 -0.53 11.19
N LEU A 113 -6.79 0.68 10.79
CA LEU A 113 -6.71 1.06 9.38
C LEU A 113 -5.64 0.26 8.61
N GLU A 114 -4.49 0.03 9.23
CA GLU A 114 -3.39 -0.73 8.66
C GLU A 114 -3.79 -2.19 8.39
N LEU A 115 -4.48 -2.83 9.33
CA LEU A 115 -5.01 -4.19 9.16
C LEU A 115 -6.01 -4.25 8.01
N LEU A 116 -6.93 -3.28 7.91
CA LEU A 116 -7.90 -3.23 6.80
C LEU A 116 -7.20 -3.06 5.45
N LEU A 117 -6.15 -2.23 5.39
CA LEU A 117 -5.37 -2.04 4.17
C LEU A 117 -4.60 -3.31 3.80
N GLY A 118 -3.89 -3.91 4.76
CA GLY A 118 -3.01 -5.05 4.55
C GLY A 118 -3.74 -6.37 4.27
N GLU A 119 -4.93 -6.57 4.83
CA GLU A 119 -5.67 -7.83 4.69
C GLU A 119 -6.61 -7.84 3.48
N LEU A 120 -7.26 -6.71 3.17
CA LEU A 120 -8.36 -6.67 2.19
C LEU A 120 -8.00 -5.93 0.90
N LEU A 121 -7.34 -4.78 1.00
CA LEU A 121 -7.18 -3.86 -0.14
C LEU A 121 -5.87 -4.09 -0.88
N ALA A 122 -4.76 -4.11 -0.15
CA ALA A 122 -3.43 -4.19 -0.72
C ALA A 122 -3.17 -5.49 -1.52
N PRO A 123 -3.44 -6.72 -1.01
CA PRO A 123 -3.14 -7.94 -1.75
C PRO A 123 -4.00 -8.06 -3.02
N VAL A 124 -5.29 -7.74 -2.93
CA VAL A 124 -6.24 -7.84 -4.05
C VAL A 124 -5.86 -6.88 -5.18
N LEU A 125 -5.58 -5.61 -4.83
CA LEU A 125 -5.26 -4.60 -5.84
C LEU A 125 -3.87 -4.81 -6.43
N GLN A 126 -2.91 -5.28 -5.64
CA GLN A 126 -1.58 -5.57 -6.15
C GLN A 126 -1.55 -6.82 -7.03
N GLN A 127 -2.40 -7.81 -6.75
CA GLN A 127 -2.58 -8.95 -7.65
C GLN A 127 -3.20 -8.49 -8.97
N ALA A 128 -4.27 -7.69 -8.93
CA ALA A 128 -4.89 -7.12 -10.13
C ALA A 128 -3.91 -6.29 -10.97
N ALA A 129 -3.04 -5.49 -10.32
CA ALA A 129 -2.01 -4.71 -11.01
C ALA A 129 -0.99 -5.61 -11.73
N ARG A 130 -0.55 -6.69 -11.07
CA ARG A 130 0.39 -7.66 -11.65
C ARG A 130 -0.21 -8.43 -12.81
N GLU A 131 -1.44 -8.89 -12.69
CA GLU A 131 -2.16 -9.57 -13.77
C GLU A 131 -2.33 -8.65 -14.98
N GLN A 132 -2.79 -7.41 -14.78
CA GLN A 132 -2.97 -6.45 -15.87
C GLN A 132 -1.65 -6.12 -16.59
N LYS A 133 -0.57 -5.96 -15.84
CA LYS A 133 0.77 -5.76 -16.41
C LYS A 133 1.24 -6.98 -17.19
N ALA A 134 1.03 -8.19 -16.65
CA ALA A 134 1.38 -9.44 -17.31
C ALA A 134 0.62 -9.60 -18.64
N PHE A 135 -0.71 -9.43 -18.64
CA PHE A 135 -1.52 -9.46 -19.85
C PHE A 135 -1.07 -8.41 -20.88
N SER A 136 -0.75 -7.19 -20.46
CA SER A 136 -0.34 -6.11 -21.38
C SER A 136 1.04 -6.33 -22.01
N LYS A 137 1.96 -6.98 -21.28
CA LYS A 137 3.27 -7.36 -21.82
C LYS A 137 3.21 -8.62 -22.68
N LEU A 138 2.38 -9.60 -22.29
CA LEU A 138 2.26 -10.91 -22.92
C LEU A 138 1.23 -10.95 -24.06
N ALA A 139 0.39 -9.93 -24.26
CA ALA A 139 -0.60 -9.89 -25.35
C ALA A 139 0.01 -10.07 -26.76
N ASN A 140 1.29 -9.71 -26.94
CA ASN A 140 2.05 -9.96 -28.17
C ASN A 140 3.03 -11.16 -28.08
N VAL A 141 3.16 -11.77 -26.90
CA VAL A 141 3.93 -13.00 -26.70
C VAL A 141 2.91 -14.12 -26.74
N SER A 142 2.70 -14.67 -27.95
CA SER A 142 1.88 -15.86 -28.17
C SER A 142 2.12 -16.86 -27.04
N PHE A 143 1.05 -17.32 -26.37
CA PHE A 143 1.08 -18.42 -25.41
C PHE A 143 1.67 -19.72 -26.01
N ALA A 144 2.02 -19.74 -27.31
CA ALA A 144 2.83 -20.76 -27.96
C ALA A 144 4.33 -20.73 -27.57
N SER A 145 4.83 -19.75 -26.81
CA SER A 145 6.23 -19.75 -26.34
C SER A 145 6.39 -20.42 -24.98
N GLY A 146 6.05 -21.71 -24.89
CA GLY A 146 6.73 -22.77 -24.11
C GLY A 146 7.39 -22.50 -22.74
N THR A 147 7.03 -21.48 -21.97
CA THR A 147 7.60 -21.24 -20.64
C THR A 147 6.94 -22.18 -19.64
N GLY A 148 7.54 -23.36 -19.47
CA GLY A 148 7.04 -24.33 -18.52
C GLY A 148 7.13 -23.83 -17.08
N ALA A 149 6.09 -24.09 -16.29
CA ALA A 149 6.07 -23.76 -14.87
C ALA A 149 6.73 -24.90 -14.07
N TRP A 150 7.71 -24.55 -13.24
CA TRP A 150 8.32 -25.48 -12.31
C TRP A 150 7.60 -25.38 -10.96
N VAL A 151 7.07 -26.50 -10.48
CA VAL A 151 6.44 -26.61 -9.16
C VAL A 151 7.23 -27.64 -8.37
N ARG A 152 7.64 -27.28 -7.15
CA ARG A 152 8.27 -28.21 -6.22
C ARG A 152 7.32 -28.47 -5.06
N ASP A 153 6.95 -29.73 -4.87
CA ASP A 153 6.20 -30.21 -3.71
C ASP A 153 7.05 -31.26 -2.97
N GLY A 154 7.66 -30.85 -1.86
CA GLY A 154 8.62 -31.69 -1.12
C GLY A 154 9.85 -32.09 -1.95
N ASP A 155 9.99 -33.37 -2.24
CA ASP A 155 11.04 -33.94 -3.10
C ASP A 155 10.62 -34.07 -4.58
N LEU A 156 9.34 -33.83 -4.90
CA LEU A 156 8.83 -33.90 -6.25
C LEU A 156 9.06 -32.56 -6.95
N ILE A 157 9.81 -32.58 -8.06
CA ILE A 157 9.97 -31.44 -8.96
C ILE A 157 9.18 -31.75 -10.23
N LEU A 158 8.13 -30.98 -10.46
CA LEU A 158 7.28 -31.08 -11.64
C LEU A 158 7.63 -29.93 -12.60
N ASN A 159 7.91 -30.27 -13.87
CA ASN A 159 7.97 -29.31 -14.96
C ASN A 159 6.68 -29.44 -15.77
N VAL A 160 5.84 -28.41 -15.75
CA VAL A 160 4.69 -28.32 -16.65
C VAL A 160 5.16 -27.63 -17.92
N ALA A 161 5.64 -28.39 -18.90
CA ALA A 161 5.98 -27.84 -20.21
C ALA A 161 4.72 -27.23 -20.85
N GLY A 162 4.82 -26.00 -21.37
CA GLY A 162 3.72 -25.34 -22.08
C GLY A 162 3.25 -26.22 -23.24
N GLN A 163 2.04 -26.77 -23.14
CA GLN A 163 1.48 -27.65 -24.16
C GLN A 163 0.93 -26.81 -25.30
N ASN A 164 1.55 -26.90 -26.48
CA ASN A 164 0.97 -26.38 -27.72
C ASN A 164 -0.34 -27.12 -27.98
N SER A 165 -1.45 -26.40 -28.15
CA SER A 165 -2.77 -26.94 -28.48
C SER A 165 -2.84 -27.41 -29.94
N GLU A 166 -1.95 -28.32 -30.34
CA GLU A 166 -2.03 -29.07 -31.58
C GLU A 166 -1.84 -30.57 -31.29
N SER A 167 -2.59 -31.11 -30.33
CA SER A 167 -2.88 -32.54 -30.33
C SER A 167 -4.09 -32.76 -31.25
N GLN A 168 -3.78 -32.95 -32.52
CA GLN A 168 -4.65 -33.53 -33.53
C GLN A 168 -5.26 -34.83 -32.96
N PHE A 169 -6.53 -34.76 -32.54
CA PHE A 169 -7.30 -35.92 -32.14
C PHE A 169 -7.60 -36.75 -33.39
N GLY A 170 -6.90 -37.88 -33.52
CA GLY A 170 -7.33 -39.08 -34.23
C GLY A 170 -7.72 -38.94 -35.71
N SER A 171 -6.84 -39.38 -36.59
CA SER A 171 -7.27 -40.06 -37.83
C SER A 171 -6.80 -41.51 -37.76
N MET A 172 -7.77 -42.41 -37.59
CA MET A 172 -7.64 -43.83 -37.91
C MET A 172 -7.49 -44.02 -39.43
#